data_AF-A0A6N8V463-F1
#
_entry.id   AF-A0A6N8V463-F1
#
_cell.length_a   1.000
_cell.length_b   1.000
_cell.length_c   1.000
_cell.angle_alpha   90.00
_cell.angle_beta   90.00
_cell.angle_gamma   90.00
#
_symmetry.space_group_name_H-M   'P 1'
#
loop_
_entity.id
_entity.type
_entity.pdbx_description
1 polymer ?
#
loop_
_entity_poly.entity_id
_entity_poly.type
_entity_poly.pdbx_seq_one_letter_code
_entity_poly.pdbx_strand_id
1 'polypeptide(L)'
;MNTVPGFLADGDGGARLGAGRGGTSGPALLPVGLAAVREVAAAVEVPVIGVGGILTAADARAYFDAGASLVQIGTASFADPRCAARVARDLEVFAG
;
A
#
# COMPACT_ATOMS: atom_id res chain seq x y z
N MET A 1 3.20 -7.99 4.51
CA MET A 1 2.64 -7.03 5.50
C MET A 1 1.14 -6.87 5.24
N ASN A 2 0.31 -6.68 6.28
CA ASN A 2 -1.11 -6.28 6.14
C ASN A 2 -1.33 -4.98 6.94
N THR A 3 -2.56 -4.48 7.03
CA THR A 3 -2.92 -3.27 7.79
C THR A 3 -2.36 -3.27 9.21
N VAL A 4 -1.97 -2.10 9.71
CA VAL A 4 -1.41 -1.94 11.07
C VAL A 4 -2.53 -1.61 12.05
N PRO A 5 -2.61 -2.22 13.24
CA PRO A 5 -3.63 -1.88 14.22
C PRO A 5 -3.64 -0.39 14.59
N GLY A 6 -4.80 0.25 14.49
CA GLY A 6 -5.03 1.65 14.80
C GLY A 6 -6.19 1.86 15.78
N PHE A 7 -6.23 3.05 16.36
CA PHE A 7 -7.31 3.54 17.21
C PHE A 7 -7.59 5.00 16.85
N LEU A 8 -8.86 5.38 16.81
CA LEU A 8 -9.30 6.75 16.68
C LEU A 8 -10.37 7.00 17.72
N ALA A 9 -10.21 8.06 18.51
CA ALA A 9 -11.22 8.50 19.44
C ALA A 9 -12.40 9.15 18.70
N ASP A 10 -13.60 9.03 19.25
CA ASP A 10 -14.74 9.89 18.93
C ASP A 10 -14.67 11.21 19.72
N GLY A 11 -15.73 12.04 19.63
CA GLY A 11 -15.79 13.33 20.30
C GLY A 11 -15.93 13.27 21.83
N ASP A 12 -16.32 12.10 22.36
CA ASP A 12 -16.61 11.88 23.78
C ASP A 12 -15.52 11.02 24.46
N GLY A 13 -14.42 10.75 23.76
CA GLY A 13 -13.30 9.92 24.24
C GLY A 13 -13.52 8.41 24.07
N GLY A 14 -14.62 8.00 23.46
CA GLY A 14 -14.90 6.61 23.07
C GLY A 14 -14.20 6.22 21.77
N ALA A 15 -14.42 4.99 21.30
CA ALA A 15 -13.84 4.50 20.06
C ALA A 15 -14.71 4.88 18.85
N ARG A 16 -14.08 5.41 17.81
CA ARG A 16 -14.79 5.79 16.57
C ARG A 16 -15.30 4.59 15.76
N LEU A 17 -14.69 3.42 15.94
CA LEU A 17 -15.13 2.17 15.31
C LEU A 17 -15.89 1.33 16.33
N GLY A 18 -17.00 0.72 15.93
CA GLY A 18 -17.80 -0.14 16.81
C GLY A 18 -17.04 -1.38 17.32
N ALA A 19 -16.00 -1.81 16.61
CA ALA A 19 -15.08 -2.86 17.04
C ALA A 19 -13.97 -2.37 17.99
N GLY A 20 -13.99 -1.09 18.40
CA GLY A 20 -12.97 -0.46 19.25
C GLY A 20 -11.70 -0.07 18.50
N ARG A 21 -11.14 -0.97 17.69
CA ARG A 21 -9.93 -0.78 16.88
C ARG A 21 -10.13 -1.28 15.46
N GLY A 22 -9.25 -0.89 14.55
CA GLY A 22 -9.28 -1.32 13.16
C GLY A 22 -7.90 -1.29 12.50
N GLY A 23 -7.85 -1.74 11.24
CA GLY A 23 -6.62 -1.68 10.45
C GLY A 23 -6.40 -0.28 9.85
N THR A 24 -5.29 0.35 10.18
CA THR A 24 -4.75 1.51 9.47
C THR A 24 -4.20 1.03 8.12
N SER A 25 -4.58 1.71 7.05
CA SER A 25 -4.15 1.44 5.68
C SER A 25 -3.88 2.75 4.94
N GLY A 26 -3.62 2.67 3.64
CA GLY A 26 -3.42 3.85 2.80
C GLY A 26 -2.00 4.41 2.85
N PRO A 27 -1.82 5.68 2.43
CA PRO A 27 -0.50 6.25 2.14
C PRO A 27 0.46 6.23 3.33
N ALA A 28 -0.07 6.30 4.55
CA ALA A 28 0.71 6.21 5.78
C ALA A 28 1.50 4.88 5.90
N LEU A 29 1.07 3.81 5.21
CA LEU A 29 1.77 2.52 5.22
C LEU A 29 2.79 2.36 4.09
N LEU A 30 2.93 3.31 3.17
CA LEU A 30 3.89 3.23 2.07
C LEU A 30 5.32 2.90 2.53
N PRO A 31 5.95 3.63 3.48
CA PRO A 31 7.33 3.33 3.90
C PRO A 31 7.47 1.97 4.58
N VAL A 32 6.45 1.53 5.31
CA VAL A 32 6.48 0.24 6.02
C VAL A 32 6.35 -0.92 5.02
N GLY A 33 5.47 -0.78 4.02
CA GLY A 33 5.32 -1.78 2.97
C GLY A 33 6.58 -1.91 2.10
N LEU A 34 7.23 -0.80 1.74
CA LEU A 34 8.50 -0.81 1.02
C LEU A 34 9.62 -1.52 1.79
N ALA A 35 9.76 -1.23 3.09
CA ALA A 35 10.74 -1.89 3.94
C ALA A 35 10.50 -3.40 4.00
N ALA A 36 9.26 -3.82 4.24
CA ALA A 36 8.90 -5.24 4.31
C ALA A 36 9.14 -5.98 2.99
N VAL A 37 8.80 -5.36 1.84
CA VAL A 37 9.07 -5.96 0.53
C VAL A 37 10.55 -6.12 0.29
N ARG A 38 11.36 -5.10 0.60
CA ARG A 38 12.82 -5.15 0.44
C ARG A 38 13.46 -6.26 1.25
N GLU A 39 13.03 -6.43 2.50
CA GLU A 39 13.52 -7.50 3.37
C GLU A 39 13.12 -8.88 2.86
N VAL A 40 11.85 -9.07 2.48
CA VAL A 40 11.35 -10.36 2.02
C VAL A 40 11.94 -10.74 0.66
N ALA A 41 11.98 -9.81 -0.30
CA ALA A 41 12.51 -10.05 -1.63
C ALA A 41 14.01 -10.40 -1.61
N ALA A 42 14.76 -9.93 -0.60
CA ALA A 42 16.15 -10.32 -0.39
C ALA A 42 16.31 -11.73 0.23
N ALA A 43 15.26 -12.27 0.84
CA ALA A 43 15.30 -13.50 1.62
C ALA A 43 14.64 -14.71 0.93
N VAL A 44 13.88 -14.49 -0.15
CA VAL A 44 13.11 -15.54 -0.83
C VAL A 44 13.33 -15.52 -2.33
N GLU A 45 13.18 -16.67 -2.98
CA GLU A 45 13.29 -16.81 -4.43
C GLU A 45 11.94 -16.73 -5.15
N VAL A 46 10.83 -16.85 -4.41
CA VAL A 46 9.48 -16.77 -4.98
C VAL A 46 9.08 -15.31 -5.26
N PRO A 47 8.26 -15.04 -6.29
CA PRO A 47 7.80 -13.68 -6.60
C PRO A 47 7.07 -13.01 -5.43
N VAL A 48 7.40 -11.75 -5.16
CA VAL A 48 6.81 -10.95 -4.07
C VAL A 48 5.80 -9.95 -4.63
N ILE A 49 4.61 -9.89 -4.04
CA ILE A 49 3.61 -8.86 -4.35
C ILE A 49 3.71 -7.73 -3.31
N GLY A 50 4.04 -6.53 -3.77
CA GLY A 50 4.14 -5.33 -2.95
C GLY A 50 2.79 -4.68 -2.70
N VAL A 51 2.45 -4.43 -1.43
CA VAL A 51 1.16 -3.85 -1.03
C VAL A 51 1.36 -2.86 0.10
N GLY A 52 0.78 -1.67 -0.04
CA GLY A 52 0.72 -0.67 1.03
C GLY A 52 0.90 0.75 0.52
N GLY A 53 -0.14 1.58 0.60
CA GLY A 53 -0.04 3.02 0.38
C GLY A 53 0.26 3.49 -1.05
N ILE A 54 0.13 2.63 -2.06
CA ILE A 54 0.37 2.99 -3.48
C ILE A 54 -0.76 3.90 -3.98
N LEU A 55 -0.40 5.10 -4.45
CA LEU A 55 -1.32 6.09 -5.04
C LEU A 55 -0.95 6.45 -6.49
N THR A 56 0.35 6.35 -6.81
CA THR A 56 0.94 6.87 -8.04
C THR A 56 1.86 5.83 -8.71
N ALA A 57 2.23 6.11 -9.97
CA ALA A 57 3.25 5.33 -10.68
C ALA A 57 4.61 5.37 -9.98
N ALA A 58 4.98 6.49 -9.34
CA ALA A 58 6.22 6.59 -8.57
C ALA A 58 6.22 5.65 -7.35
N ASP A 59 5.10 5.54 -6.64
CA ASP A 59 4.97 4.61 -5.52
C ASP A 59 5.10 3.15 -5.99
N ALA A 60 4.41 2.81 -7.09
CA ALA A 60 4.52 1.48 -7.68
C ALA A 60 5.95 1.16 -8.14
N ARG A 61 6.63 2.14 -8.74
CA ARG A 61 8.04 2.02 -9.12
C ARG A 61 8.94 1.79 -7.91
N ALA A 62 8.73 2.50 -6.82
CA ALA A 62 9.48 2.28 -5.58
C ALA A 62 9.32 0.84 -5.05
N TYR A 63 8.15 0.23 -5.21
CA TYR A 63 7.94 -1.19 -4.87
C TYR A 63 8.70 -2.13 -5.81
N PHE A 64 8.73 -1.86 -7.11
CA PHE A 64 9.54 -2.65 -8.05
C PHE A 64 11.04 -2.51 -7.75
N ASP A 65 11.51 -1.30 -7.46
CA ASP A 65 12.91 -1.04 -7.06
C ASP A 65 13.24 -1.71 -5.70
N ALA A 66 12.24 -1.92 -4.83
CA ALA A 66 12.37 -2.69 -3.60
C ALA A 66 12.36 -4.22 -3.81
N GLY A 67 12.13 -4.71 -5.04
CA GLY A 67 12.15 -6.14 -5.37
C GLY A 67 10.77 -6.80 -5.51
N ALA A 68 9.68 -6.02 -5.53
CA ALA A 68 8.37 -6.57 -5.87
C ALA A 68 8.32 -7.01 -7.33
N SER A 69 7.66 -8.13 -7.62
CA SER A 69 7.34 -8.58 -8.98
C SER A 69 5.99 -8.03 -9.47
N LEU A 70 5.07 -7.76 -8.54
CA LEU A 70 3.75 -7.19 -8.79
C LEU A 70 3.38 -6.23 -7.66
N VAL A 71 2.41 -5.34 -7.90
CA VAL A 71 1.89 -4.42 -6.88
C VAL A 71 0.37 -4.47 -6.77
N GLN A 72 -0.18 -4.23 -5.57
CA GLN A 72 -1.62 -4.15 -5.33
C GLN A 72 -2.03 -2.76 -4.82
N ILE A 73 -3.13 -2.24 -5.37
CA ILE A 73 -3.75 -0.98 -4.93
C ILE A 73 -5.07 -1.27 -4.19
N GLY A 74 -5.08 -0.97 -2.89
CA GLY A 74 -6.25 -1.15 -2.00
C GLY A 74 -6.95 0.17 -1.67
N THR A 75 -6.51 0.86 -0.62
CA THR A 75 -7.16 2.07 -0.08
C THR A 75 -7.41 3.16 -1.11
N ALA A 76 -6.49 3.36 -2.07
CA ALA A 76 -6.66 4.37 -3.10
C ALA A 76 -7.87 4.12 -4.00
N SER A 77 -8.27 2.85 -4.17
CA SER A 77 -9.44 2.46 -4.97
C SER A 77 -10.76 2.93 -4.37
N PHE A 78 -10.81 3.25 -3.06
CA PHE A 78 -12.00 3.82 -2.43
C PHE A 78 -12.16 5.32 -2.75
N ALA A 79 -11.07 6.04 -2.97
CA ALA A 79 -11.10 7.44 -3.40
C ALA A 79 -11.28 7.55 -4.91
N ASP A 80 -10.62 6.66 -5.67
CA ASP A 80 -10.76 6.56 -7.12
C ASP A 80 -10.71 5.09 -7.58
N PRO A 81 -11.85 4.51 -7.99
CA PRO A 81 -11.92 3.13 -8.48
C PRO A 81 -11.03 2.85 -9.70
N ARG A 82 -10.61 3.88 -10.45
CA ARG A 82 -9.72 3.75 -11.61
C ARG A 82 -8.25 3.97 -11.26
N CYS A 83 -7.90 4.13 -9.99
CA CYS A 83 -6.54 4.37 -9.54
C CYS A 83 -5.55 3.32 -10.10
N ALA A 84 -5.90 2.03 -10.04
CA ALA A 84 -5.06 0.97 -10.58
C ALA A 84 -4.81 1.11 -12.10
N ALA A 85 -5.86 1.37 -12.86
CA ALA A 85 -5.75 1.57 -14.31
C ALA A 85 -4.93 2.81 -14.67
N ARG A 86 -5.11 3.92 -13.93
CA ARG A 86 -4.28 5.12 -14.11
C ARG A 86 -2.82 4.82 -13.82
N VAL A 87 -2.51 4.22 -12.67
CA VAL A 87 -1.13 3.92 -12.27
C VAL A 87 -0.45 2.99 -13.28
N ALA A 88 -1.16 1.96 -13.77
CA ALA A 88 -0.64 1.06 -14.79
C ALA A 88 -0.28 1.80 -16.10
N ARG A 89 -1.20 2.62 -16.61
CA ARG A 89 -0.95 3.43 -17.81
C ARG A 89 0.21 4.40 -17.62
N ASP A 90 0.25 5.08 -16.48
CA ASP A 90 1.29 6.07 -16.21
C ASP A 90 2.67 5.39 -16.08
N LEU A 91 2.76 4.15 -15.57
CA LEU A 91 3.98 3.33 -15.58
C LEU A 91 4.49 2.98 -16.98
N GLU A 92 3.58 2.66 -17.92
CA GLU A 92 3.96 2.38 -19.32
C GLU A 92 4.62 3.59 -19.98
N VAL A 93 4.17 4.81 -19.65
CA VAL A 93 4.77 6.06 -20.16
C VAL A 93 6.20 6.26 -19.65
N PHE A 94 6.53 5.79 -18.44
CA PHE A 94 7.89 5.87 -17.90
C PHE A 94 8.87 4.83 -18.47
N ALA A 95 8.35 3.80 -19.15
CA ALA A 95 9.18 2.74 -19.74
C ALA A 95 9.60 3.03 -21.19
N GLY A 96 9.07 4.10 -21.80
CA GLY A 96 9.38 4.55 -23.16
C GLY A 96 10.51 5.55 -23.25
#